data_AF-A0A523VBG0-F1
#
_entry.id   AF-A0A523VBG0-F1
#
_cell.length_a   1.000
_cell.length_b   1.000
_cell.length_c   1.000
_cell.angle_alpha   90.00
_cell.angle_beta   90.00
_cell.angle_gamma   90.00
#
_symmetry.space_group_name_H-M   'P 1'
#
loop_
_entity.id
_entity.type
_entity.pdbx_description
1 polymer ?
#
loop_
_entity_poly.entity_id
_entity_poly.type
_entity_poly.pdbx_seq_one_letter_code
_entity_poly.pdbx_strand_id
1 'polypeptide(L)'
;MKVACLLMPHLPVQVERRHNPSLAPFPLVVGGRPWDAGAVLDCCPEAVSAGVTSGMRLSQAEALCPGARFVVADENTYHAIHEALFGAADCFTPTVETSALGLLYAEVSGLERRFGPDAEMIRRLLLAMDEALRQGLSRAKPQEARPAQSRSPEFDVRVGLASSKFVAEQAARAARPASQCIVPSSEEQAFLSPLPLSTLPVDPEMLRRLHLLGIHTLGTLAALPPLAIVHQFGPHAGPLHDLSHGVDPRPISTIKPPLQRSRTRAFNDPLANRAPLLAHTDQMVVELAGTLSRRGYQAEGLRLRLEEENGKEHTSGTSIKPPSAEPDKLSRLAGSLLSRQSPGGPIVSLSLTIYPLRPFHLGTTQLSFISNQTGSPLDLTQPGRGESLRETVRLLRERFGEMIVVAASLLGPPPPQPMQ
;
A
#
# COMPACT_ATOMS: atom_id res chain seq x y z
N MET A 1 14.98 16.20 -15.73
CA MET A 1 14.19 16.05 -14.49
C MET A 1 15.18 15.84 -13.36
N LYS A 2 14.90 16.30 -12.14
CA LYS A 2 15.65 16.00 -10.93
C LYS A 2 14.69 15.34 -9.95
N VAL A 3 15.04 14.16 -9.48
CA VAL A 3 14.20 13.36 -8.58
C VAL A 3 14.95 13.13 -7.29
N ALA A 4 14.33 13.52 -6.17
CA ALA A 4 14.73 13.14 -4.84
C ALA A 4 13.97 11.87 -4.42
N CYS A 5 14.67 10.81 -4.07
CA CYS A 5 14.11 9.61 -3.45
C CYS A 5 14.32 9.69 -1.95
N LEU A 6 13.24 9.60 -1.20
CA LEU A 6 13.22 9.57 0.26
C LEU A 6 13.00 8.13 0.69
N LEU A 7 13.94 7.57 1.44
CA LEU A 7 13.94 6.16 1.82
C LEU A 7 14.15 6.01 3.33
N MET A 8 13.18 5.41 4.00
CA MET A 8 13.31 4.82 5.33
C MET A 8 13.26 3.29 5.16
N PRO A 9 14.43 2.62 5.04
CA PRO A 9 14.46 1.19 4.74
C PRO A 9 13.87 0.39 5.90
N HIS A 10 13.03 -0.60 5.61
CA HIS A 10 12.39 -1.44 6.62
C HIS A 10 11.68 -0.63 7.73
N LEU A 11 10.84 0.35 7.33
CA LEU A 11 10.14 1.25 8.25
C LEU A 11 9.45 0.50 9.41
N PRO A 12 8.63 -0.56 9.19
CA PRO A 12 8.05 -1.34 10.27
C PRO A 12 9.07 -1.89 11.28
N VAL A 13 10.17 -2.49 10.80
CA VAL A 13 11.24 -3.04 11.66
C VAL A 13 11.88 -1.95 12.51
N GLN A 14 12.16 -0.79 11.92
CA GLN A 14 12.74 0.33 12.66
C GLN A 14 11.80 0.85 13.76
N VAL A 15 10.50 0.95 13.46
CA VAL A 15 9.48 1.37 14.42
C VAL A 15 9.38 0.39 15.59
N GLU A 16 9.34 -0.92 15.32
CA GLU A 16 9.26 -1.93 16.37
C GLU A 16 10.52 -2.01 17.23
N ARG A 17 11.73 -1.94 16.62
CA ARG A 17 12.98 -1.89 17.39
C ARG A 17 13.08 -0.64 18.27
N ARG A 18 12.46 0.46 17.84
CA ARG A 18 12.37 1.67 18.66
C ARG A 18 11.39 1.50 19.82
N HIS A 19 10.19 0.98 19.56
CA HIS A 19 9.19 0.73 20.61
C HIS A 19 9.68 -0.25 21.66
N ASN A 20 10.43 -1.27 21.24
CA ASN A 20 11.02 -2.26 22.12
C ASN A 20 12.51 -2.47 21.83
N PRO A 21 13.40 -1.71 22.50
CA PRO A 21 14.84 -1.83 22.32
C PRO A 21 15.42 -3.22 22.62
N SER A 22 14.71 -4.07 23.37
CA SER A 22 15.14 -5.46 23.62
C SER A 22 15.10 -6.36 22.38
N LEU A 23 14.48 -5.91 21.28
CA LEU A 23 14.46 -6.60 19.99
C LEU A 23 15.74 -6.39 19.16
N ALA A 24 16.56 -5.38 19.48
CA ALA A 24 17.75 -5.04 18.71
C ALA A 24 18.77 -6.18 18.51
N PRO A 25 19.08 -7.05 19.50
CA PRO A 25 20.07 -8.10 19.33
C PRO A 25 19.58 -9.32 18.54
N PHE A 26 18.28 -9.39 18.20
CA PHE A 26 17.69 -10.54 17.52
C PHE A 26 17.28 -10.18 16.08
N PRO A 27 17.29 -11.16 15.15
CA PRO A 27 16.56 -11.02 13.90
C PRO A 27 15.08 -10.75 14.20
N LEU A 28 14.46 -9.85 13.44
CA LEU A 28 13.09 -9.40 13.66
C LEU A 28 12.26 -9.62 12.40
N VAL A 29 11.09 -10.20 12.60
CA VAL A 29 10.04 -10.41 11.59
C VAL A 29 8.77 -9.73 12.08
N VAL A 30 8.24 -8.82 11.27
CA VAL A 30 6.98 -8.11 11.53
C VAL A 30 5.90 -8.72 10.64
N GLY A 31 4.76 -9.08 11.21
CA GLY A 31 3.63 -9.65 10.45
C GLY A 31 2.66 -10.49 11.27
N GLY A 32 3.04 -10.87 12.49
CA GLY A 32 2.26 -11.75 13.35
C GLY A 32 3.14 -12.72 14.11
N ARG A 33 2.52 -13.72 14.76
CA ARG A 33 3.19 -14.83 15.43
C ARG A 33 3.48 -15.97 14.44
N PRO A 34 4.46 -16.85 14.70
CA PRO A 34 4.82 -17.90 13.76
C PRO A 34 3.69 -18.86 13.36
N TRP A 35 2.79 -19.14 14.30
CA TRP A 35 1.62 -20.00 14.10
C TRP A 35 0.39 -19.27 13.53
N ASP A 36 0.46 -17.96 13.31
CA ASP A 36 -0.62 -17.24 12.66
C ASP A 36 -0.64 -17.60 11.16
N ALA A 37 -1.83 -17.71 10.56
CA ALA A 37 -2.00 -17.94 9.11
C ALA A 37 -1.64 -16.71 8.25
N GLY A 38 -0.83 -15.80 8.79
CA GLY A 38 -0.39 -14.56 8.16
C GLY A 38 0.90 -14.72 7.36
N ALA A 39 1.34 -13.60 6.80
CA ALA A 39 2.58 -13.48 6.06
C ALA A 39 3.48 -12.41 6.67
N VAL A 40 4.77 -12.49 6.39
CA VAL A 40 5.76 -11.48 6.74
C VAL A 40 5.39 -10.16 6.05
N LEU A 41 5.13 -9.12 6.85
CA LEU A 41 4.91 -7.77 6.36
C LEU A 41 6.26 -7.12 6.01
N ASP A 42 7.22 -7.19 6.93
CA ASP A 42 8.59 -6.70 6.75
C ASP A 42 9.54 -7.49 7.68
N CYS A 43 10.83 -7.52 7.34
CA CYS A 43 11.83 -8.24 8.12
C CYS A 43 13.20 -7.55 8.04
N CYS A 44 14.01 -7.72 9.10
CA CYS A 44 15.31 -7.07 9.18
C CYS A 44 16.34 -7.72 8.23
N PRO A 45 17.42 -7.01 7.85
CA PRO A 45 18.45 -7.54 6.95
C PRO A 45 19.05 -8.89 7.38
N GLU A 46 19.14 -9.13 8.69
CA GLU A 46 19.60 -10.39 9.29
C GLU A 46 18.67 -11.55 8.95
N ALA A 47 17.35 -11.32 8.96
CA ALA A 47 16.35 -12.31 8.56
C ALA A 47 16.32 -12.50 7.03
N VAL A 48 16.51 -11.41 6.26
CA VAL A 48 16.65 -11.49 4.79
C VAL A 48 17.85 -12.34 4.40
N SER A 49 18.97 -12.21 5.11
CA SER A 49 20.18 -13.02 4.89
C SER A 49 19.96 -14.51 5.18
N ALA A 50 19.01 -14.84 6.05
CA ALA A 50 18.56 -16.21 6.31
C ALA A 50 17.54 -16.73 5.28
N GLY A 51 17.17 -15.91 4.29
CA GLY A 51 16.24 -16.26 3.22
C GLY A 51 14.78 -15.86 3.46
N VAL A 52 14.49 -15.12 4.54
CA VAL A 52 13.13 -14.61 4.79
C VAL A 52 12.81 -13.46 3.83
N THR A 53 11.62 -13.45 3.25
CA THR A 53 11.16 -12.38 2.35
C THR A 53 9.78 -11.87 2.74
N SER A 54 9.47 -10.60 2.46
CA SER A 54 8.10 -10.08 2.58
C SER A 54 7.12 -10.93 1.76
N GLY A 55 5.93 -11.17 2.29
CA GLY A 55 4.92 -12.05 1.71
C GLY A 55 5.10 -13.54 2.02
N MET A 56 6.24 -13.97 2.58
CA MET A 56 6.45 -15.36 3.01
C MET A 56 5.53 -15.73 4.18
N ARG A 57 5.07 -16.99 4.25
CA ARG A 57 4.30 -17.48 5.41
C ARG A 57 5.11 -17.36 6.71
N LEU A 58 4.47 -16.96 7.81
CA LEU A 58 5.17 -16.76 9.09
C LEU A 58 5.80 -18.05 9.63
N SER A 59 5.14 -19.20 9.43
CA SER A 59 5.68 -20.52 9.78
C SER A 59 6.91 -20.89 8.96
N GLN A 60 6.94 -20.53 7.67
CA GLN A 60 8.11 -20.73 6.82
C GLN A 60 9.26 -19.81 7.21
N ALA A 61 8.95 -18.55 7.56
CA ALA A 61 9.95 -17.61 8.07
C ALA A 61 10.59 -18.10 9.38
N GLU A 62 9.81 -18.72 10.28
CA GLU A 62 10.32 -19.34 11.50
C GLU A 62 11.23 -20.53 11.20
N ALA A 63 10.86 -21.37 10.24
CA ALA A 63 11.70 -22.49 9.82
C ALA A 63 13.05 -22.04 9.23
N LEU A 64 13.07 -20.96 8.45
CA LEU A 64 14.29 -20.39 7.87
C LEU A 64 15.13 -19.61 8.90
N CYS A 65 14.48 -18.96 9.87
CA CYS A 65 15.15 -18.17 10.90
C CYS A 65 14.61 -18.49 12.32
N PRO A 66 14.95 -19.65 12.91
CA PRO A 66 14.40 -20.08 14.22
C PRO A 66 14.75 -19.15 15.39
N GLY A 67 15.79 -18.33 15.26
CA GLY A 67 16.19 -17.33 16.27
C GLY A 67 15.46 -15.99 16.15
N ALA A 68 14.58 -15.82 15.17
CA ALA A 68 13.89 -14.55 14.94
C ALA A 68 12.82 -14.27 15.99
N ARG A 69 12.67 -12.99 16.34
CA ARG A 69 11.53 -12.47 17.10
C ARG A 69 10.42 -12.08 16.14
N PHE A 70 9.21 -12.48 16.50
CA PHE A 70 8.01 -12.25 15.72
C PHE A 70 7.12 -11.22 16.42
N VAL A 71 6.77 -10.16 15.71
CA VAL A 71 5.97 -9.05 16.23
C VAL A 71 4.72 -8.84 15.39
N VAL A 72 3.59 -8.60 16.06
CA VAL A 72 2.32 -8.25 15.42
C VAL A 72 2.42 -6.83 14.88
N ALA A 73 2.09 -6.65 13.60
CA ALA A 73 2.20 -5.37 12.92
C ALA A 73 1.26 -4.30 13.51
N ASP A 74 1.80 -3.11 13.77
CA ASP A 74 1.04 -1.89 14.07
C ASP A 74 0.96 -1.02 12.81
N GLU A 75 0.20 -1.50 11.82
CA GLU A 75 0.04 -0.83 10.51
C GLU A 75 -0.38 0.63 10.66
N ASN A 76 -1.22 0.96 11.64
CA ASN A 76 -1.70 2.32 11.89
C ASN A 76 -0.53 3.27 12.17
N THR A 77 0.40 2.84 13.02
CA THR A 77 1.59 3.63 13.34
C THR A 77 2.49 3.75 12.12
N TYR A 78 2.68 2.67 11.35
CA TYR A 78 3.52 2.69 10.15
C TYR A 78 2.97 3.65 9.08
N HIS A 79 1.66 3.63 8.85
CA HIS A 79 0.98 4.56 7.95
C HIS A 79 1.05 6.01 8.44
N ALA A 80 0.83 6.27 9.73
CA ALA A 80 0.95 7.61 10.29
C ALA A 80 2.37 8.20 10.11
N ILE A 81 3.39 7.37 10.29
CA ILE A 81 4.80 7.75 10.07
C ILE A 81 5.06 8.01 8.59
N HIS A 82 4.57 7.14 7.70
CA HIS A 82 4.68 7.35 6.26
C HIS A 82 4.00 8.65 5.79
N GLU A 83 2.80 8.95 6.29
CA GLU A 83 2.10 10.21 6.02
C GLU A 83 2.85 11.43 6.56
N ALA A 84 3.54 11.31 7.70
CA ALA A 84 4.41 12.37 8.20
C ALA A 84 5.61 12.62 7.25
N LEU A 85 6.24 11.55 6.74
CA LEU A 85 7.29 11.66 5.72
C LEU A 85 6.77 12.27 4.42
N PHE A 86 5.57 11.88 3.99
CA PHE A 86 4.90 12.46 2.83
C PHE A 86 4.67 13.96 3.04
N GLY A 87 4.10 14.37 4.17
CA GLY A 87 3.85 15.78 4.49
C GLY A 87 5.14 16.61 4.55
N ALA A 88 6.25 16.04 5.02
CA ALA A 88 7.55 16.68 4.98
C ALA A 88 8.04 16.92 3.55
N ALA A 89 7.87 15.95 2.64
CA ALA A 89 8.20 16.08 1.23
C ALA A 89 7.30 17.09 0.51
N ASP A 90 5.99 17.05 0.79
CA ASP A 90 4.95 17.90 0.19
C ASP A 90 5.18 19.40 0.48
N CYS A 91 5.84 19.71 1.59
CA CYS A 91 6.25 21.07 1.95
C CYS A 91 7.34 21.65 1.00
N PHE A 92 8.09 20.80 0.29
CA PHE A 92 9.10 21.22 -0.69
C PHE A 92 8.52 21.29 -2.10
N THR A 93 7.73 20.29 -2.49
CA THR A 93 7.14 20.15 -3.82
C THR A 93 5.78 19.46 -3.72
N PRO A 94 4.75 19.90 -4.48
CA PRO A 94 3.48 19.18 -4.56
C PRO A 94 3.59 17.91 -5.42
N THR A 95 4.73 17.72 -6.11
CA THR A 95 4.95 16.59 -7.01
C THR A 95 5.61 15.45 -6.27
N VAL A 96 4.85 14.79 -5.39
CA VAL A 96 5.30 13.64 -4.58
C VAL A 96 4.52 12.38 -4.94
N GLU A 97 5.24 11.27 -5.10
CA GLU A 97 4.71 9.94 -5.32
C GLU A 97 5.06 9.02 -4.15
N THR A 98 4.07 8.29 -3.63
CA THR A 98 4.28 7.16 -2.72
C THR A 98 4.40 5.87 -3.51
N SER A 99 5.51 5.15 -3.33
CA SER A 99 5.71 3.83 -3.95
C SER A 99 5.52 2.67 -2.97
N ALA A 100 5.98 2.81 -1.73
CA ALA A 100 5.80 1.84 -0.65
C ALA A 100 5.91 2.54 0.71
N LEU A 101 5.61 1.82 1.81
CA LEU A 101 5.87 2.34 3.15
C LEU A 101 7.36 2.68 3.31
N GLY A 102 7.62 3.92 3.69
CA GLY A 102 8.97 4.46 3.81
C GLY A 102 9.67 4.81 2.49
N LEU A 103 9.02 4.69 1.32
CA LEU A 103 9.60 5.01 0.01
C LEU A 103 8.76 6.04 -0.75
N LEU A 104 9.31 7.24 -0.92
CA LEU A 104 8.69 8.36 -1.63
C LEU A 104 9.62 8.90 -2.71
N TYR A 105 9.04 9.40 -3.80
CA TYR A 105 9.75 10.15 -4.83
C TYR A 105 9.21 11.56 -4.92
N ALA A 106 10.08 12.56 -4.99
CA ALA A 106 9.74 13.96 -5.08
C ALA A 106 10.44 14.58 -6.30
N GLU A 107 9.67 15.26 -7.16
CA GLU A 107 10.23 16.03 -8.27
C GLU A 107 10.73 17.38 -7.74
N VAL A 108 12.01 17.66 -7.94
CA VAL A 108 12.70 18.82 -7.35
C VAL A 108 13.35 19.74 -8.39
N SER A 109 13.01 19.61 -9.67
CA SER A 109 13.55 20.50 -10.69
C SER A 109 13.09 21.95 -10.47
N GLY A 110 14.01 22.91 -10.60
CA GLY A 110 13.68 24.33 -10.52
C GLY A 110 13.48 24.87 -9.11
N LEU A 111 13.67 24.03 -8.08
CA LEU A 111 13.53 24.42 -6.68
C LEU A 111 14.76 25.16 -6.12
N GLU A 112 15.83 25.27 -6.91
CA GLU A 112 17.12 25.81 -6.46
C GLU A 112 17.03 27.28 -6.01
N ARG A 113 16.12 28.06 -6.61
CA ARG A 113 15.89 29.46 -6.22
C ARG A 113 15.31 29.60 -4.81
N ARG A 114 14.49 28.63 -4.37
CA ARG A 114 13.80 28.68 -3.08
C ARG A 114 14.61 28.00 -1.97
N PHE A 115 15.24 26.87 -2.28
CA PHE A 115 15.91 26.02 -1.28
C PHE A 115 17.43 26.02 -1.38
N GLY A 116 18.00 26.68 -2.38
CA GLY A 116 19.44 26.72 -2.64
C GLY A 116 19.92 25.57 -3.53
N PRO A 117 21.25 25.42 -3.69
CA PRO A 117 21.83 24.34 -4.48
C PRO A 117 21.36 22.95 -4.02
N ASP A 118 21.42 21.97 -4.92
CA ASP A 118 20.97 20.59 -4.70
C ASP A 118 21.43 20.01 -3.35
N ALA A 119 22.71 20.14 -3.01
CA ALA A 119 23.26 19.62 -1.75
C ALA A 119 22.61 20.21 -0.49
N GLU A 120 22.28 21.50 -0.52
CA GLU A 120 21.63 22.21 0.59
C GLU A 120 20.14 21.88 0.64
N MET A 121 19.48 21.80 -0.51
CA MET A 121 18.07 21.39 -0.61
C MET A 121 17.85 19.99 -0.04
N ILE A 122 18.68 19.01 -0.45
CA ILE A 122 18.57 17.63 0.05
C ILE A 122 18.87 17.54 1.54
N ARG A 123 19.83 18.34 2.04
CA ARG A 123 20.14 18.42 3.46
C ARG A 123 18.95 18.93 4.26
N ARG A 124 18.27 19.97 3.76
CA ARG A 124 17.04 20.51 4.37
C ARG A 124 15.90 19.49 4.34
N LEU A 125 15.75 18.77 3.24
CA LEU A 125 14.74 17.72 3.10
C LEU A 125 14.97 16.60 4.13
N LEU A 126 16.20 16.11 4.26
CA LEU A 126 16.58 15.11 5.26
C LEU A 126 16.29 15.58 6.69
N LEU A 127 16.61 16.84 7.03
CA LEU A 127 16.30 17.43 8.33
C LEU A 127 14.79 17.56 8.57
N ALA A 128 14.02 17.94 7.56
CA ALA A 128 12.57 18.04 7.65
C ALA A 128 11.91 16.67 7.90
N MET A 129 12.46 15.61 7.27
CA MET A 129 12.00 14.24 7.51
C MET A 129 12.29 13.77 8.94
N ASP A 130 13.51 13.97 9.43
CA ASP A 130 13.90 13.62 10.79
C ASP A 130 13.00 14.30 11.83
N GLU A 131 12.69 15.58 11.61
CA GLU A 131 11.76 16.33 12.45
C GLU A 131 10.31 15.82 12.35
N ALA A 132 9.83 15.52 11.14
CA ALA A 132 8.49 14.98 10.94
C ALA A 132 8.32 13.60 11.63
N LEU A 133 9.35 12.76 11.63
CA LEU A 133 9.35 11.49 12.34
C LEU A 133 9.23 11.69 13.85
N ARG A 134 10.04 12.58 14.45
CA ARG A 134 9.96 12.90 15.88
C ARG A 134 8.56 13.34 16.30
N GLN A 135 7.94 14.19 15.48
CA GLN A 135 6.57 14.67 15.73
C GLN A 135 5.51 13.58 15.52
N GLY A 136 5.62 12.79 14.45
CA GLY A 136 4.69 11.73 14.12
C GLY A 136 4.60 10.66 15.20
N LEU A 137 5.73 10.27 15.79
CA LEU A 137 5.76 9.27 16.86
C LEU A 137 5.31 9.80 18.22
N SER A 138 5.65 11.04 18.54
CA SER A 138 5.17 11.70 19.76
C SER A 138 3.63 11.74 19.81
N ARG A 139 2.98 11.79 18.64
CA ARG A 139 1.51 11.72 18.51
C ARG A 139 0.97 10.29 18.54
N ALA A 140 1.71 9.30 18.05
CA ALA A 140 1.25 7.92 17.94
C ALA A 140 1.24 7.18 19.30
N LYS A 141 2.27 7.37 20.14
CA LYS A 141 2.33 6.85 21.52
C LYS A 141 3.19 7.80 22.39
N PRO A 142 2.65 8.38 23.49
CA PRO A 142 3.47 9.10 24.46
C PRO A 142 4.36 8.09 25.21
N GLN A 143 5.67 8.19 25.08
CA GLN A 143 6.62 7.42 25.89
C GLN A 143 7.73 8.32 26.45
N GLU A 144 8.28 7.89 27.59
CA GLU A 144 9.25 8.62 28.38
C GLU A 144 10.47 9.05 27.55
N ALA A 145 10.83 10.32 27.68
CA ALA A 145 11.93 10.95 26.96
C ALA A 145 13.24 10.20 27.25
N ARG A 146 13.83 9.60 26.20
CA ARG A 146 15.22 9.14 26.26
C ARG A 146 16.13 10.35 26.50
N PRO A 147 17.12 10.28 27.41
CA PRO A 147 18.07 11.36 27.61
C PRO A 147 18.85 11.61 26.30
N ALA A 148 19.04 12.89 25.97
CA ALA A 148 19.60 13.43 24.73
C ALA A 148 21.07 13.04 24.42
N GLN A 149 21.62 12.01 25.07
CA GLN A 149 23.05 11.72 25.11
C GLN A 149 23.50 10.51 24.26
N SER A 150 22.57 9.76 23.65
CA SER A 150 22.92 8.80 22.58
C SER A 150 22.67 9.42 21.21
N ARG A 151 23.71 10.04 20.64
CA ARG A 151 23.74 10.69 19.31
C ARG A 151 23.70 9.71 18.13
N SER A 152 22.98 8.60 18.24
CA SER A 152 22.64 7.79 17.05
C SER A 152 21.36 8.37 16.44
N PRO A 153 21.26 8.48 15.11
CA PRO A 153 20.03 8.91 14.48
C PRO A 153 18.87 8.02 14.94
N GLU A 154 17.75 8.66 15.28
CA GLU A 154 16.58 7.99 15.86
C GLU A 154 15.90 7.03 14.88
N PHE A 155 16.09 7.32 13.58
CA PHE A 155 15.73 6.47 12.45
C PHE A 155 16.78 6.58 11.37
N ASP A 156 16.92 5.49 10.63
CA ASP A 156 17.65 5.50 9.38
C ASP A 156 16.72 6.03 8.29
N VAL A 157 16.91 7.31 7.95
CA VAL A 157 16.31 7.98 6.80
C VAL A 157 17.42 8.36 5.84
N ARG A 158 17.20 8.13 4.56
CA ARG A 158 18.18 8.36 3.51
C ARG A 158 17.53 9.14 2.37
N VAL A 159 18.31 10.02 1.75
CA VAL A 159 17.84 10.74 0.57
C VAL A 159 18.82 10.58 -0.58
N GLY A 160 18.31 10.11 -1.72
CA GLY A 160 19.04 10.02 -2.98
C GLY A 160 18.58 11.12 -3.93
N LEU A 161 19.49 11.76 -4.67
CA LEU A 161 19.16 12.70 -5.74
C LEU A 161 19.82 12.24 -7.04
N ALA A 162 19.02 12.15 -8.11
CA ALA A 162 19.49 11.82 -9.45
C ALA A 162 18.55 12.40 -10.53
N SER A 163 18.80 12.10 -11.80
CA SER A 163 17.99 12.56 -12.93
C SER A 163 16.72 11.73 -13.18
N SER A 164 16.64 10.54 -12.56
CA SER A 164 15.57 9.56 -12.78
C SER A 164 15.20 8.82 -11.49
N LYS A 165 14.00 8.24 -11.43
CA LYS A 165 13.48 7.57 -10.22
C LYS A 165 14.36 6.41 -9.79
N PHE A 166 14.71 5.53 -10.72
CA PHE A 166 15.53 4.35 -10.43
C PHE A 166 16.90 4.73 -9.86
N VAL A 167 17.60 5.67 -10.49
CA VAL A 167 18.93 6.09 -10.02
C VAL A 167 18.83 6.79 -8.66
N ALA A 168 17.79 7.62 -8.45
CA ALA A 168 17.56 8.28 -7.17
C ALA A 168 17.30 7.25 -6.06
N GLU A 169 16.55 6.18 -6.33
CA GLU A 169 16.34 5.08 -5.39
C GLU A 169 17.65 4.38 -5.04
N GLN A 170 18.46 4.02 -6.05
CA GLN A 170 19.75 3.38 -5.82
C GLN A 170 20.72 4.30 -5.05
N ALA A 171 20.69 5.60 -5.32
CA ALA A 171 21.44 6.60 -4.55
C ALA A 171 21.00 6.62 -3.07
N ALA A 172 19.69 6.63 -2.80
CA ALA A 172 19.17 6.60 -1.44
C ALA A 172 19.57 5.31 -0.70
N ARG A 173 19.55 4.16 -1.39
CA ARG A 173 19.98 2.86 -0.84
C ARG A 173 21.48 2.83 -0.55
N ALA A 174 22.30 3.43 -1.40
CA ALA A 174 23.76 3.52 -1.23
C ALA A 174 24.20 4.52 -0.15
N ALA A 175 23.35 5.48 0.22
CA ALA A 175 23.65 6.43 1.27
C ALA A 175 23.86 5.73 2.63
N ARG A 176 24.75 6.32 3.45
CA ARG A 176 24.90 5.90 4.86
C ARG A 176 23.63 6.20 5.64
N PRO A 177 23.40 5.52 6.79
CA PRO A 177 22.26 5.83 7.64
C PRO A 177 22.19 7.30 8.02
N ALA A 178 20.99 7.89 7.97
CA ALA A 178 20.76 9.32 8.24
C ALA A 178 21.62 10.26 7.36
N SER A 179 21.78 9.92 6.08
CA SER A 179 22.62 10.67 5.16
C SER A 179 22.01 10.80 3.77
N GLN A 180 22.70 11.54 2.91
CA GLN A 180 22.28 11.78 1.53
C GLN A 180 23.33 11.29 0.53
N CYS A 181 22.88 10.91 -0.66
CA CYS A 181 23.73 10.60 -1.81
C CYS A 181 23.21 11.36 -3.02
N ILE A 182 24.09 12.08 -3.72
CA ILE A 182 23.75 12.85 -4.91
C ILE A 182 24.57 12.27 -6.05
N VAL A 183 23.88 11.81 -7.10
CA VAL A 183 24.50 11.25 -8.30
C VAL A 183 24.31 12.27 -9.43
N PRO A 184 25.38 12.92 -9.91
CA PRO A 184 25.31 13.81 -11.06
C PRO A 184 24.85 13.06 -12.31
N SER A 185 24.08 13.73 -13.19
CA SER A 185 23.55 13.10 -14.42
C SER A 185 24.64 12.56 -15.36
N SER A 186 25.86 13.08 -15.29
CA SER A 186 27.01 12.59 -16.06
C SER A 186 27.65 11.32 -15.50
N GLU A 187 27.35 10.95 -14.25
CA GLU A 187 28.00 9.85 -13.52
C GLU A 187 27.07 8.66 -13.24
N GLU A 188 25.79 8.74 -13.64
CA GLU A 188 24.78 7.73 -13.29
C GLU A 188 25.12 6.33 -13.78
N GLN A 189 25.60 6.20 -15.02
CA GLN A 189 25.98 4.89 -15.56
C GLN A 189 27.18 4.29 -14.81
N ALA A 190 28.16 5.12 -14.44
CA ALA A 190 29.32 4.69 -13.67
C ALA A 190 28.92 4.26 -12.25
N PHE A 191 28.00 5.01 -11.64
CA PHE A 191 27.42 4.71 -10.34
C PHE A 191 26.62 3.39 -10.33
N LEU A 192 25.82 3.15 -11.37
CA LEU A 192 25.00 1.94 -11.50
C LEU A 192 25.81 0.69 -11.87
N SER A 193 26.86 0.83 -12.66
CA SER A 193 27.67 -0.28 -13.21
C SER A 193 28.04 -1.39 -12.20
N PRO A 194 28.54 -1.09 -10.98
CA PRO A 194 28.91 -2.13 -10.01
C PRO A 194 27.73 -2.77 -9.28
N LEU A 195 26.50 -2.24 -9.40
CA LEU A 195 25.35 -2.75 -8.65
C LEU A 195 24.92 -4.12 -9.17
N PRO A 196 24.45 -5.03 -8.29
CA PRO A 196 23.99 -6.35 -8.70
C PRO A 196 22.67 -6.26 -9.48
N LEU A 197 22.40 -7.26 -10.32
CA LEU A 197 21.14 -7.35 -11.08
C LEU A 197 19.90 -7.42 -10.21
N SER A 198 20.02 -7.89 -8.96
CA SER A 198 18.90 -7.97 -8.01
C SER A 198 18.33 -6.60 -7.63
N THR A 199 19.00 -5.50 -7.99
CA THR A 199 18.46 -4.13 -7.81
C THR A 199 17.39 -3.79 -8.84
N LEU A 200 17.37 -4.46 -10.00
CA LEU A 200 16.33 -4.29 -11.00
C LEU A 200 15.03 -4.95 -10.56
N PRO A 201 13.87 -4.41 -10.95
CA PRO A 201 12.57 -5.07 -10.78
C PRO A 201 12.40 -6.20 -11.81
N VAL A 202 13.30 -7.17 -11.77
CA VAL A 202 13.37 -8.31 -12.69
C VAL A 202 12.71 -9.54 -12.06
N ASP A 203 12.02 -10.33 -12.88
CA ASP A 203 11.44 -11.61 -12.44
C ASP A 203 12.54 -12.60 -11.99
N PRO A 204 12.32 -13.39 -10.91
CA PRO A 204 13.31 -14.34 -10.41
C PRO A 204 13.85 -15.32 -11.45
N GLU A 205 13.02 -15.79 -12.39
CA GLU A 205 13.46 -16.71 -13.44
C GLU A 205 14.35 -16.02 -14.46
N MET A 206 14.03 -14.77 -14.83
CA MET A 206 14.90 -13.97 -15.70
C MET A 206 16.23 -13.66 -15.00
N LEU A 207 16.22 -13.30 -13.72
CA LEU A 207 17.43 -13.08 -12.93
C LEU A 207 18.31 -14.33 -12.89
N ARG A 208 17.70 -15.51 -12.65
CA ARG A 208 18.39 -16.80 -12.66
C ARG A 208 19.04 -17.08 -14.02
N ARG A 209 18.33 -16.83 -15.12
CA ARG A 209 18.86 -16.99 -16.49
C ARG A 209 20.01 -16.03 -16.79
N LEU A 210 19.92 -14.77 -16.38
CA LEU A 210 21.00 -13.81 -16.54
C LEU A 210 22.26 -14.26 -15.79
N HIS A 211 22.12 -14.73 -14.55
CA HIS A 211 23.22 -15.31 -13.79
C HIS A 211 23.84 -16.54 -14.45
N LEU A 212 23.03 -17.42 -15.06
CA LEU A 212 23.55 -18.58 -15.82
C LEU A 212 24.36 -18.17 -17.06
N LEU A 213 24.09 -16.99 -17.62
CA LEU A 213 24.86 -16.41 -18.72
C LEU A 213 26.09 -15.63 -18.24
N GLY A 214 26.39 -15.64 -16.93
CA GLY A 214 27.53 -14.92 -16.33
C GLY A 214 27.30 -13.41 -16.17
N ILE A 215 26.07 -12.93 -16.35
CA ILE A 215 25.72 -11.52 -16.20
C ILE A 215 25.29 -11.32 -14.75
N HIS A 216 26.05 -10.58 -13.97
CA HIS A 216 25.81 -10.41 -12.53
C HIS A 216 25.61 -8.95 -12.09
N THR A 217 26.04 -7.99 -12.90
CA THR A 217 25.97 -6.56 -12.57
C THR A 217 25.22 -5.76 -13.63
N LEU A 218 24.70 -4.59 -13.25
CA LEU A 218 24.07 -3.67 -14.19
C LEU A 218 25.02 -3.26 -15.29
N GLY A 219 26.31 -3.05 -15.00
CA GLY A 219 27.32 -2.71 -16.01
C GLY A 219 27.48 -3.81 -17.07
N THR A 220 27.47 -5.08 -16.65
CA THR A 220 27.53 -6.21 -17.60
C THR A 220 26.28 -6.33 -18.45
N LEU A 221 25.09 -6.02 -17.90
CA LEU A 221 23.84 -6.01 -18.65
C LEU A 221 23.79 -4.84 -19.64
N ALA A 222 24.20 -3.65 -19.21
CA ALA A 222 24.24 -2.43 -20.01
C ALA A 222 25.21 -2.56 -21.21
N ALA A 223 26.26 -3.37 -21.08
CA ALA A 223 27.20 -3.62 -22.18
C ALA A 223 26.61 -4.49 -23.32
N LEU A 224 25.47 -5.16 -23.10
CA LEU A 224 24.87 -6.04 -24.09
C LEU A 224 24.05 -5.25 -25.13
N PRO A 225 24.02 -5.69 -26.40
CA PRO A 225 23.18 -5.05 -27.41
C PRO A 225 21.69 -5.14 -27.04
N PRO A 226 20.92 -4.03 -27.12
CA PRO A 226 19.52 -4.01 -26.67
C PRO A 226 18.63 -5.00 -27.42
N LEU A 227 18.87 -5.18 -28.73
CA LEU A 227 18.14 -6.16 -29.55
C LEU A 227 18.40 -7.61 -29.10
N ALA A 228 19.60 -7.93 -28.62
CA ALA A 228 19.92 -9.26 -28.12
C ALA A 228 19.16 -9.57 -26.82
N ILE A 229 19.06 -8.58 -25.92
CA ILE A 229 18.27 -8.70 -24.69
C ILE A 229 16.80 -8.93 -24.99
N VAL A 230 16.20 -8.12 -25.88
CA VAL A 230 14.79 -8.26 -26.25
C VAL A 230 14.52 -9.58 -26.97
N HIS A 231 15.42 -10.04 -27.84
CA HIS A 231 15.26 -11.32 -28.54
C HIS A 231 15.31 -12.51 -27.58
N GLN A 232 16.19 -12.47 -26.57
CA GLN A 232 16.38 -13.58 -25.64
C GLN A 232 15.32 -13.62 -24.52
N PHE A 233 14.90 -12.46 -24.02
CA PHE A 233 14.06 -12.34 -22.82
C PHE A 233 12.67 -11.73 -23.08
N GLY A 234 12.39 -11.34 -24.32
CA GLY A 234 11.13 -10.74 -24.74
C GLY A 234 11.08 -9.22 -24.52
N PRO A 235 9.94 -8.59 -24.89
CA PRO A 235 9.81 -7.13 -24.93
C PRO A 235 9.94 -6.45 -23.56
N HIS A 236 9.59 -7.15 -22.48
CA HIS A 236 9.67 -6.62 -21.11
C HIS A 236 11.12 -6.41 -20.63
N ALA A 237 12.10 -7.02 -21.30
CA ALA A 237 13.51 -6.89 -20.96
C ALA A 237 14.14 -5.58 -21.46
N GLY A 238 13.56 -4.94 -22.47
CA GLY A 238 14.02 -3.65 -22.99
C GLY A 238 14.06 -2.57 -21.90
N PRO A 239 12.93 -2.32 -21.19
CA PRO A 239 12.92 -1.38 -20.07
C PRO A 239 13.92 -1.70 -18.95
N LEU A 240 14.19 -2.98 -18.67
CA LEU A 240 15.20 -3.37 -17.67
C LEU A 240 16.63 -3.04 -18.12
N HIS A 241 16.90 -3.17 -19.42
CA HIS A 241 18.15 -2.74 -20.03
C HIS A 241 18.28 -1.21 -19.98
N ASP A 242 17.23 -0.46 -20.29
CA ASP A 242 17.21 1.00 -20.16
C ASP A 242 17.53 1.44 -18.71
N LEU A 243 16.93 0.79 -17.72
CA LEU A 243 17.21 1.04 -16.29
C LEU A 243 18.68 0.80 -15.93
N SER A 244 19.33 -0.21 -16.53
CA SER A 244 20.76 -0.47 -16.32
C SER A 244 21.67 0.63 -16.85
N HIS A 245 21.17 1.43 -17.80
CA HIS A 245 21.80 2.67 -18.28
C HIS A 245 21.38 3.93 -17.51
N GLY A 246 20.54 3.80 -16.48
CA GLY A 246 19.97 4.93 -15.74
C GLY A 246 18.80 5.62 -16.45
N VAL A 247 18.39 5.11 -17.62
CA VAL A 247 17.27 5.64 -18.40
C VAL A 247 15.97 5.10 -17.82
N ASP A 248 15.24 5.96 -17.13
CA ASP A 248 13.93 5.64 -16.58
C ASP A 248 12.90 6.68 -17.06
N PRO A 249 12.06 6.36 -18.05
CA PRO A 249 11.08 7.29 -18.60
C PRO A 249 9.85 7.46 -17.70
N ARG A 250 9.73 6.73 -16.58
CA ARG A 250 8.56 6.77 -15.72
C ARG A 250 8.45 8.15 -15.05
N PRO A 251 7.32 8.87 -15.21
CA PRO A 251 7.12 10.13 -14.51
C PRO A 251 6.86 9.90 -13.02
N ILE A 252 6.98 10.97 -12.24
CA ILE A 252 6.48 11.02 -10.86
C ILE A 252 4.95 11.07 -10.91
N SER A 253 4.30 10.03 -10.40
CA SER A 253 2.85 9.93 -10.35
C SER A 253 2.31 10.55 -9.06
N THR A 254 1.76 11.76 -9.16
CA THR A 254 1.06 12.44 -8.05
C THR A 254 -0.35 11.92 -7.80
N ILE A 255 -0.87 11.07 -8.69
CA ILE A 255 -2.18 10.44 -8.53
C ILE A 255 -2.07 9.44 -7.38
N LYS A 256 -2.67 9.79 -6.23
CA LYS A 256 -2.90 8.81 -5.16
C LYS A 256 -3.69 7.65 -5.77
N PRO A 257 -3.17 6.41 -5.76
CA PRO A 257 -3.94 5.27 -6.24
C PRO A 257 -5.28 5.26 -5.49
N PRO A 258 -6.40 4.99 -6.17
CA PRO A 258 -7.69 5.05 -5.53
C PRO A 258 -7.68 4.11 -4.32
N LEU A 259 -8.21 4.60 -3.20
CA LEU A 259 -8.26 3.83 -1.96
C LEU A 259 -8.82 2.44 -2.27
N GLN A 260 -8.12 1.41 -1.82
CA GLN A 260 -8.53 0.03 -1.96
C GLN A 260 -8.35 -0.70 -0.63
N ARG A 261 -9.14 -1.74 -0.42
CA ARG A 261 -8.99 -2.62 0.72
C ARG A 261 -8.96 -4.04 0.25
N SER A 262 -7.95 -4.77 0.68
CA SER A 262 -7.87 -6.20 0.44
C SER A 262 -7.87 -6.95 1.77
N ARG A 263 -8.42 -8.16 1.73
CA ARG A 263 -8.22 -9.17 2.75
C ARG A 263 -7.69 -10.41 2.05
N THR A 264 -6.75 -11.08 2.68
CA THR A 264 -6.21 -12.35 2.21
C THR A 264 -6.31 -13.36 3.33
N ARG A 265 -6.74 -14.58 3.02
CA ARG A 265 -6.66 -15.73 3.91
C ARG A 265 -5.78 -16.78 3.23
N ALA A 266 -4.69 -17.16 3.91
CA ALA A 266 -3.91 -18.33 3.56
C ALA A 266 -4.47 -19.55 4.31
N PHE A 267 -4.48 -20.70 3.66
CA PHE A 267 -4.95 -21.96 4.23
C PHE A 267 -3.76 -22.85 4.56
N ASN A 268 -3.76 -23.42 5.77
CA ASN A 268 -2.76 -24.41 6.18
C ASN A 268 -2.93 -25.69 5.37
N ASP A 269 -4.16 -26.18 5.29
CA ASP A 269 -4.55 -27.29 4.43
C ASP A 269 -5.19 -26.75 3.15
N PRO A 270 -4.62 -27.01 1.96
CA PRO A 270 -5.17 -26.50 0.70
C PRO A 270 -6.62 -26.92 0.48
N LEU A 271 -7.46 -25.97 0.07
CA LEU A 271 -8.89 -26.19 -0.13
C LEU A 271 -9.19 -26.57 -1.58
N ALA A 272 -9.61 -27.82 -1.80
CA ALA A 272 -10.13 -28.27 -3.11
C ALA A 272 -11.65 -28.06 -3.25
N ASN A 273 -12.37 -27.99 -2.13
CA ASN A 273 -13.82 -27.91 -2.11
C ASN A 273 -14.32 -26.47 -2.20
N ARG A 274 -15.39 -26.27 -2.96
CA ARG A 274 -15.98 -24.95 -3.19
C ARG A 274 -16.76 -24.39 -2.00
N ALA A 275 -17.44 -25.24 -1.23
CA ALA A 275 -18.22 -24.83 -0.07
C ALA A 275 -17.40 -24.05 1.00
N PRO A 276 -16.22 -24.53 1.44
CA PRO A 276 -15.40 -23.77 2.40
C PRO A 276 -14.85 -22.47 1.79
N LEU A 277 -14.52 -22.45 0.50
CA LEU A 277 -14.08 -21.22 -0.20
C LEU A 277 -15.19 -20.14 -0.21
N LEU A 278 -16.44 -20.54 -0.45
CA LEU A 278 -17.60 -19.63 -0.36
C LEU A 278 -17.76 -19.08 1.06
N ALA A 279 -17.72 -19.94 2.07
CA ALA A 279 -17.85 -19.52 3.46
C ALA A 279 -16.74 -18.53 3.89
N HIS A 280 -15.49 -18.77 3.48
CA HIS A 280 -14.39 -17.83 3.74
C HIS A 280 -14.55 -16.52 2.97
N THR A 281 -15.01 -16.59 1.71
CA THR A 281 -15.30 -15.40 0.91
C THR A 281 -16.37 -14.54 1.57
N ASP A 282 -17.47 -15.13 2.04
CA ASP A 282 -18.56 -14.41 2.70
C ASP A 282 -18.10 -13.76 4.02
N GLN A 283 -17.30 -14.46 4.83
CA GLN A 283 -16.72 -13.87 6.03
C GLN A 283 -15.87 -12.64 5.70
N MET A 284 -15.01 -12.74 4.68
CA MET A 284 -14.17 -11.62 4.24
C MET A 284 -14.99 -10.45 3.69
N VAL A 285 -16.09 -10.74 2.98
CA VAL A 285 -17.04 -9.72 2.53
C VAL A 285 -17.64 -8.98 3.72
N VAL A 286 -18.15 -9.69 4.72
CA VAL A 286 -18.78 -9.08 5.91
C VAL A 286 -17.79 -8.18 6.66
N GLU A 287 -16.55 -8.64 6.83
CA GLU A 287 -15.48 -7.86 7.45
C GLU A 287 -15.14 -6.58 6.66
N LEU A 288 -14.99 -6.68 5.34
CA LEU A 288 -14.69 -5.56 4.45
C LEU A 288 -15.86 -4.57 4.39
N ALA A 289 -17.08 -5.07 4.20
CA ALA A 289 -18.32 -4.28 4.15
C ALA A 289 -18.58 -3.54 5.47
N GLY A 290 -18.39 -4.21 6.60
CA GLY A 290 -18.49 -3.59 7.92
C GLY A 290 -17.43 -2.51 8.12
N THR A 291 -16.22 -2.71 7.61
CA THR A 291 -15.15 -1.69 7.68
C THR A 291 -15.47 -0.46 6.82
N LEU A 292 -15.94 -0.66 5.58
CA LEU A 292 -16.39 0.42 4.71
C LEU A 292 -17.53 1.21 5.35
N SER A 293 -18.54 0.52 5.87
CA SER A 293 -19.71 1.13 6.48
C SER A 293 -19.34 1.97 7.69
N ARG A 294 -18.49 1.45 8.60
CA ARG A 294 -18.02 2.20 9.78
C ARG A 294 -17.20 3.44 9.41
N ARG A 295 -16.44 3.40 8.31
CA ARG A 295 -15.57 4.51 7.88
C ARG A 295 -16.24 5.47 6.90
N GLY A 296 -17.46 5.19 6.45
CA GLY A 296 -18.20 6.03 5.52
C GLY A 296 -17.72 5.94 4.08
N TYR A 297 -17.31 4.75 3.62
CA TYR A 297 -16.90 4.50 2.23
C TYR A 297 -17.83 3.50 1.52
N GLN A 298 -17.78 3.48 0.20
CA GLN A 298 -18.43 2.54 -0.70
C GLN A 298 -17.43 2.04 -1.75
N ALA A 299 -17.60 0.82 -2.25
CA ALA A 299 -16.73 0.27 -3.30
C ALA A 299 -17.40 0.36 -4.68
N GLU A 300 -16.62 0.73 -5.71
CA GLU A 300 -17.07 0.71 -7.12
C GLU A 300 -16.65 -0.56 -7.87
N GLY A 301 -15.91 -1.45 -7.22
CA GLY A 301 -15.43 -2.69 -7.81
C GLY A 301 -14.94 -3.69 -6.78
N LEU A 302 -14.89 -4.94 -7.22
CA LEU A 302 -14.53 -6.11 -6.44
C LEU A 302 -13.64 -7.02 -7.29
N ARG A 303 -12.54 -7.51 -6.73
CA ARG A 303 -11.63 -8.49 -7.34
C ARG A 303 -11.38 -9.62 -6.38
N LEU A 304 -11.42 -10.84 -6.90
CA LEU A 304 -11.12 -12.08 -6.20
C LEU A 304 -9.90 -12.72 -6.89
N ARG A 305 -8.86 -13.02 -6.10
CA ARG A 305 -7.66 -13.75 -6.51
C ARG A 305 -7.58 -15.06 -5.72
N LEU A 306 -7.38 -16.16 -6.41
CA LEU A 306 -7.09 -17.47 -5.85
C LEU A 306 -5.68 -17.89 -6.26
N GLU A 307 -4.96 -18.52 -5.34
CA GLU A 307 -3.64 -19.09 -5.60
C GLU A 307 -3.71 -20.60 -5.38
N GLU A 308 -3.27 -21.37 -6.37
CA GLU A 308 -3.17 -22.82 -6.30
C GLU A 308 -1.84 -23.27 -5.67
N GLU A 309 -1.79 -24.50 -5.18
CA GLU A 309 -0.57 -25.10 -4.61
C GLU A 309 0.60 -25.16 -5.59
N ASN A 310 0.32 -25.22 -6.90
CA ASN A 310 1.34 -25.16 -7.96
C ASN A 310 1.85 -23.73 -8.26
N GLY A 311 1.41 -22.73 -7.48
CA GLY A 311 1.75 -21.31 -7.66
C GLY A 311 0.95 -20.59 -8.76
N LYS A 312 0.00 -21.27 -9.41
CA LYS A 312 -0.85 -20.66 -10.44
C LYS A 312 -1.90 -19.75 -9.80
N GLU A 313 -2.05 -18.57 -10.37
CA GLU A 313 -3.00 -17.57 -9.86
C GLU A 313 -4.19 -17.36 -10.79
N HIS A 314 -5.37 -17.31 -10.19
CA HIS A 314 -6.63 -17.05 -10.86
C HIS A 314 -7.21 -15.74 -10.33
N THR A 315 -7.26 -14.70 -11.18
CA THR A 315 -7.81 -13.39 -10.81
C THR A 315 -9.04 -13.07 -11.63
N SER A 316 -10.12 -12.64 -10.97
CA SER A 316 -11.33 -12.14 -11.61
C SER A 316 -11.84 -10.90 -10.90
N GLY A 317 -12.48 -9.97 -11.61
CA GLY A 317 -13.08 -8.79 -10.98
C GLY A 317 -14.32 -8.30 -11.71
N THR A 318 -15.12 -7.50 -11.00
CA THR A 318 -16.34 -6.88 -11.51
C THR A 318 -16.50 -5.47 -10.96
N SER A 319 -17.16 -4.59 -11.73
CA SER A 319 -17.61 -3.30 -11.22
C SER A 319 -18.88 -3.45 -10.38
N ILE A 320 -19.04 -2.60 -9.37
CA ILE A 320 -20.20 -2.51 -8.49
C ILE A 320 -20.95 -1.23 -8.86
N LYS A 321 -22.13 -1.38 -9.45
CA LYS A 321 -23.00 -0.25 -9.84
C LYS A 321 -24.40 -0.41 -9.21
N PRO A 322 -24.95 0.61 -8.53
CA PRO A 322 -24.23 1.75 -7.94
C PRO A 322 -23.17 1.28 -6.93
N PRO A 323 -22.14 2.11 -6.62
CA PRO A 323 -21.16 1.83 -5.58
C PRO A 323 -21.83 1.43 -4.27
N SER A 324 -21.29 0.45 -3.56
CA SER A 324 -21.96 -0.09 -2.37
C SER A 324 -20.98 -0.54 -1.29
N ALA A 325 -21.45 -0.46 -0.05
CA ALA A 325 -20.84 -1.07 1.13
C ALA A 325 -21.75 -2.16 1.74
N GLU A 326 -22.84 -2.52 1.05
CA GLU A 326 -23.84 -3.47 1.52
C GLU A 326 -23.30 -4.91 1.45
N PRO A 327 -23.25 -5.65 2.58
CA PRO A 327 -22.71 -7.00 2.63
C PRO A 327 -23.38 -7.94 1.63
N ASP A 328 -24.71 -7.94 1.53
CA ASP A 328 -25.47 -8.87 0.69
C ASP A 328 -25.14 -8.70 -0.80
N LYS A 329 -25.04 -7.44 -1.26
CA LYS A 329 -24.68 -7.14 -2.65
C LYS A 329 -23.25 -7.58 -2.95
N LEU A 330 -22.33 -7.32 -2.04
CA LEU A 330 -20.92 -7.71 -2.19
C LEU A 330 -20.74 -9.23 -2.17
N SER A 331 -21.46 -9.95 -1.29
CA SER A 331 -21.42 -11.41 -1.19
C SER A 331 -21.93 -12.08 -2.45
N ARG A 332 -23.05 -11.61 -3.01
CA ARG A 332 -23.56 -12.11 -4.30
C ARG A 332 -22.54 -11.94 -5.43
N LEU A 333 -21.90 -10.77 -5.51
CA LEU A 333 -20.88 -10.51 -6.53
C LEU A 333 -19.63 -11.38 -6.31
N ALA A 334 -19.14 -11.49 -5.08
CA ALA A 334 -17.99 -12.32 -4.73
C ALA A 334 -18.24 -13.80 -5.04
N GLY A 335 -19.41 -14.32 -4.66
CA GLY A 335 -19.84 -15.68 -4.99
C GLY A 335 -19.95 -15.91 -6.50
N SER A 336 -20.42 -14.91 -7.26
CA SER A 336 -20.46 -14.99 -8.73
C SER A 336 -19.06 -15.00 -9.36
N LEU A 337 -18.10 -14.26 -8.80
CA LEU A 337 -16.70 -14.26 -9.24
C LEU A 337 -16.06 -15.61 -8.97
N LEU A 338 -16.23 -16.15 -7.77
CA LEU A 338 -15.77 -17.50 -7.43
C LEU A 338 -16.40 -18.56 -8.34
N SER A 339 -17.66 -18.36 -8.75
CA SER A 339 -18.35 -19.26 -9.68
C SER A 339 -17.76 -19.31 -11.07
N ARG A 340 -17.22 -18.18 -11.55
CA ARG A 340 -16.63 -18.05 -12.88
C ARG A 340 -15.21 -18.62 -12.95
N GLN A 341 -14.57 -18.76 -11.79
CA GLN A 341 -13.25 -19.37 -11.70
C GLN A 341 -13.38 -20.89 -11.61
N SER A 342 -12.55 -21.59 -12.39
CA SER A 342 -12.41 -23.04 -12.32
C SER A 342 -10.94 -23.35 -12.09
N PRO A 343 -10.46 -23.24 -10.83
CA PRO A 343 -9.11 -23.67 -10.48
C PRO A 343 -8.98 -25.17 -10.74
N GLY A 344 -7.85 -25.57 -11.31
CA GLY A 344 -7.53 -26.97 -11.62
C GLY A 344 -6.91 -27.72 -10.43
N GLY A 345 -6.44 -27.00 -9.42
CA GLY A 345 -5.78 -27.56 -8.24
C GLY A 345 -6.33 -27.04 -6.89
N PRO A 346 -5.86 -27.61 -5.77
CA PRO A 346 -6.19 -27.13 -4.42
C PRO A 346 -5.72 -25.69 -4.20
N ILE A 347 -6.54 -24.89 -3.53
CA ILE A 347 -6.29 -23.47 -3.26
C ILE A 347 -5.52 -23.29 -1.94
N VAL A 348 -4.37 -22.61 -2.01
CA VAL A 348 -3.53 -22.28 -0.85
C VAL A 348 -3.81 -20.89 -0.27
N SER A 349 -4.29 -19.96 -1.08
CA SER A 349 -4.64 -18.61 -0.64
C SER A 349 -5.85 -18.04 -1.40
N LEU A 350 -6.65 -17.24 -0.70
CA LEU A 350 -7.80 -16.52 -1.25
C LEU A 350 -7.71 -15.04 -0.83
N SER A 351 -7.70 -14.14 -1.81
CA SER A 351 -7.66 -12.69 -1.61
C SER A 351 -8.87 -12.01 -2.23
N LEU A 352 -9.52 -11.15 -1.45
CA LEU A 352 -10.65 -10.32 -1.87
C LEU A 352 -10.27 -8.84 -1.75
N THR A 353 -10.34 -8.11 -2.87
CA THR A 353 -10.00 -6.68 -2.95
C THR A 353 -11.20 -5.87 -3.41
N ILE A 354 -11.58 -4.86 -2.64
CA ILE A 354 -12.60 -3.85 -2.97
C ILE A 354 -11.91 -2.54 -3.38
N TYR A 355 -12.24 -2.04 -4.56
CA TYR A 355 -11.59 -0.89 -5.20
C TYR A 355 -12.40 -0.41 -6.41
N PRO A 356 -12.27 0.85 -6.84
CA PRO A 356 -11.86 1.99 -6.03
C PRO A 356 -12.89 2.25 -4.92
N LEU A 357 -12.44 2.83 -3.80
CA LEU A 357 -13.29 3.20 -2.69
C LEU A 357 -13.60 4.69 -2.72
N ARG A 358 -14.88 5.04 -2.59
CA ARG A 358 -15.36 6.42 -2.56
C ARG A 358 -16.06 6.73 -1.26
N PRO A 359 -15.94 7.95 -0.73
CA PRO A 359 -16.78 8.40 0.36
C PRO A 359 -18.27 8.23 0.03
N PHE A 360 -19.04 7.74 1.00
CA PHE A 360 -20.46 7.41 0.86
C PHE A 360 -21.31 8.59 0.35
N HIS A 361 -20.90 9.83 0.63
CA HIS A 361 -21.63 11.05 0.25
C HIS A 361 -21.44 11.49 -1.22
N LEU A 362 -20.51 10.88 -1.97
CA LEU A 362 -20.24 11.25 -3.38
C LEU A 362 -21.02 10.38 -4.39
N GLY A 363 -21.83 9.43 -3.93
CA GLY A 363 -22.53 8.46 -4.77
C GLY A 363 -24.00 8.21 -4.43
N THR A 364 -24.60 8.99 -3.53
CA THR A 364 -25.98 8.72 -3.07
C THR A 364 -27.00 8.96 -4.19
N THR A 365 -27.52 7.86 -4.74
CA THR A 365 -28.89 7.82 -5.26
C THR A 365 -29.80 7.56 -4.06
N GLN A 366 -30.82 8.40 -3.87
CA GLN A 366 -31.84 8.23 -2.82
C GLN A 366 -32.52 6.87 -2.97
N LEU A 367 -32.28 5.95 -2.02
CA LEU A 367 -33.04 4.70 -1.93
C LEU A 367 -34.35 4.99 -1.17
N SER A 368 -35.47 4.67 -1.79
CA SER A 368 -36.82 4.78 -1.22
C SER A 368 -36.92 3.92 0.04
N PHE A 369 -37.15 4.58 1.18
CA PHE A 369 -36.97 3.99 2.52
C PHE A 369 -38.12 3.08 2.99
N ILE A 370 -39.07 2.68 2.13
CA ILE A 370 -40.22 1.86 2.54
C ILE A 370 -40.62 0.89 1.43
N SER A 371 -40.27 -0.39 1.57
CA SER A 371 -40.84 -1.50 0.80
C SER A 371 -42.07 -2.04 1.53
N ASN A 372 -43.25 -2.02 0.90
CA ASN A 372 -44.37 -2.82 1.38
C ASN A 372 -44.12 -4.31 1.04
N GLN A 373 -44.65 -5.22 1.86
CA GLN A 373 -44.50 -6.70 1.76
C GLN A 373 -45.09 -7.34 0.47
N THR A 374 -45.38 -6.56 -0.57
CA THR A 374 -45.87 -7.03 -1.87
C THR A 374 -45.01 -6.38 -2.93
N GLY A 375 -44.05 -7.14 -3.49
CA GLY A 375 -42.95 -6.66 -4.33
C GLY A 375 -43.33 -6.07 -5.70
N SER A 376 -44.04 -4.95 -5.71
CA SER A 376 -44.16 -4.08 -6.89
C SER A 376 -43.39 -2.78 -6.67
N PRO A 377 -42.68 -2.25 -7.69
CA PRO A 377 -42.06 -0.93 -7.64
C PRO A 377 -43.14 0.14 -7.41
N LEU A 378 -42.92 1.00 -6.42
CA LEU A 378 -43.85 2.06 -6.05
C LEU A 378 -43.81 3.21 -7.06
N ASP A 379 -44.94 3.45 -7.69
CA ASP A 379 -45.21 4.63 -8.51
C ASP A 379 -45.42 5.84 -7.57
N LEU A 380 -44.53 6.83 -7.63
CA LEU A 380 -44.55 8.04 -6.81
C LEU A 380 -45.64 9.06 -7.23
N THR A 381 -46.51 8.66 -8.14
CA THR A 381 -47.61 9.49 -8.68
C THR A 381 -48.90 9.43 -7.85
N GLN A 382 -48.96 8.63 -6.78
CA GLN A 382 -50.16 8.59 -5.94
C GLN A 382 -50.29 9.82 -5.01
N PRO A 383 -51.36 10.65 -5.13
CA PRO A 383 -51.42 11.98 -4.52
C PRO A 383 -51.58 12.04 -3.00
N GLY A 384 -51.74 10.93 -2.27
CA GLY A 384 -52.21 10.97 -0.88
C GLY A 384 -51.14 10.91 0.24
N ARG A 385 -49.91 10.46 -0.05
CA ARG A 385 -48.92 10.15 1.02
C ARG A 385 -47.88 11.25 1.28
N GLY A 386 -47.60 12.09 0.29
CA GLY A 386 -46.72 13.25 0.46
C GLY A 386 -47.28 14.31 1.42
N GLU A 387 -48.61 14.48 1.41
CA GLU A 387 -49.32 15.35 2.36
C GLU A 387 -49.29 14.76 3.78
N SER A 388 -49.52 13.45 3.95
CA SER A 388 -49.50 12.80 5.27
C SER A 388 -48.13 12.88 5.96
N LEU A 389 -47.03 12.71 5.22
CA LEU A 389 -45.68 12.86 5.78
C LEU A 389 -45.37 14.33 6.14
N ARG A 390 -45.74 15.27 5.26
CA ARG A 390 -45.56 16.72 5.52
C ARG A 390 -46.36 17.16 6.74
N GLU A 391 -47.60 16.68 6.88
CA GLU A 391 -48.46 16.99 8.02
C GLU A 391 -47.92 16.38 9.31
N THR A 392 -47.39 15.16 9.26
CA THR A 392 -46.75 14.51 10.42
C THR A 392 -45.50 15.27 10.87
N VAL A 393 -44.65 15.68 9.92
CA VAL A 393 -43.45 16.49 10.23
C VAL A 393 -43.84 17.86 10.77
N ARG A 394 -44.90 18.48 10.23
CA ARG A 394 -45.47 19.74 10.74
C ARG A 394 -45.95 19.62 12.18
N LEU A 395 -46.74 18.59 12.50
CA LEU A 395 -47.26 18.32 13.85
C LEU A 395 -46.13 18.03 14.86
N LEU A 396 -45.07 17.32 14.43
CA LEU A 396 -43.89 17.07 15.27
C LEU A 396 -43.14 18.37 15.57
N ARG A 397 -42.98 19.26 14.58
CA ARG A 397 -42.33 20.57 14.77
C ARG A 397 -43.14 21.51 15.64
N GLU A 398 -44.47 21.55 15.48
CA GLU A 398 -45.36 22.35 16.32
C GLU A 398 -45.33 21.88 17.79
N ARG A 399 -45.27 20.57 18.03
CA ARG A 399 -45.34 20.01 19.39
C ARG A 399 -44.00 19.98 20.12
N PHE A 400 -42.89 19.80 19.40
CA PHE A 400 -41.58 19.55 19.99
C PHE A 400 -40.47 20.51 19.52
N GLY A 401 -40.81 21.52 18.70
CA GLY A 401 -39.90 22.54 18.21
C GLY A 401 -39.31 22.26 16.82
N GLU A 402 -38.94 23.32 16.12
CA GLU A 402 -38.44 23.32 14.72
C GLU A 402 -37.26 22.36 14.47
N MET A 403 -36.41 22.14 15.48
CA MET A 403 -35.16 21.37 15.37
C MET A 403 -35.32 19.86 15.62
N ILE A 404 -36.52 19.38 15.96
CA ILE A 404 -36.74 17.96 16.33
C ILE A 404 -36.61 17.02 15.11
N VAL A 405 -36.94 17.52 13.91
CA VAL A 405 -36.78 16.81 12.63
C VAL A 405 -36.17 17.77 11.62
N VAL A 406 -34.89 17.56 11.32
CA VAL A 406 -34.13 18.33 10.33
C VAL A 406 -34.01 17.50 9.05
N ALA A 407 -34.22 18.14 7.90
CA ALA A 407 -34.00 17.50 6.62
C ALA A 407 -32.52 17.11 6.52
N ALA A 408 -32.22 15.85 6.19
CA ALA A 408 -30.84 15.37 6.12
C ALA A 408 -29.97 16.18 5.13
N SER A 409 -30.57 16.82 4.12
CA SER A 409 -29.90 17.75 3.20
C SER A 409 -29.35 19.03 3.85
N LEU A 410 -29.84 19.39 5.05
CA LEU A 410 -29.39 20.55 5.82
C LEU A 410 -28.29 20.19 6.84
N LEU A 411 -27.97 18.90 7.00
CA LEU A 411 -26.85 18.43 7.80
C LEU A 411 -25.64 18.25 6.87
N GLY A 412 -24.54 18.95 7.14
CA GLY A 412 -23.27 18.63 6.49
C GLY A 412 -22.90 17.17 6.83
N PRO A 413 -22.59 16.30 5.85
CA PRO A 413 -22.21 14.93 6.15
C PRO A 413 -20.93 14.95 6.99
N PRO A 414 -20.82 14.12 8.04
CA PRO A 414 -19.57 14.00 8.78
C PRO A 414 -18.47 13.56 7.79
N PRO A 415 -17.26 14.16 7.87
CA PRO A 415 -16.16 13.75 7.02
C PRO A 415 -15.88 12.26 7.23
N PRO A 416 -15.63 11.49 6.16
CA PRO A 416 -15.30 10.08 6.29
C PRO A 416 -14.06 9.93 7.17
N GLN A 417 -14.06 8.92 8.03
CA GLN A 417 -12.88 8.62 8.83
C GLN A 417 -11.80 8.05 7.91
N PRO A 418 -10.54 8.51 7.97
CA PRO A 418 -9.50 8.07 7.05
C PRO A 418 -9.42 6.53 6.95
N MET A 419 -9.39 6.01 5.73
CA MET A 419 -9.05 4.60 5.50
C MET A 419 -7.54 4.44 5.58
N GLN A 420 -7.10 3.70 6.59
CA GLN A 420 -5.70 3.40 6.92
C GLN A 420 -4.96 2.64 5.84
#